data_AF-A0A4Q4NF66-F1
#
_entry.id   AF-A0A4Q4NF66-F1
#
_cell.length_a   1.000
_cell.length_b   1.000
_cell.length_c   1.000
_cell.angle_alpha   90.00
_cell.angle_beta   90.00
_cell.angle_gamma   90.00
#
_symmetry.space_group_name_H-M   'P 1'
#
loop_
_entity.id
_entity.type
_entity.pdbx_description
1 polymer ?
#
loop_
_entity_poly.entity_id
_entity_poly.type
_entity_poly.pdbx_seq_one_letter_code
_entity_poly.pdbx_strand_id
1 'polypeptide(L)'
;MLWTEPAGQINPGKTRNSTHFSTVQYGETAFSEIRRFVVVRNKGDFSQCMYVDLTRCLALHQSDDLVSPIQTYRGRGAAKPGLRMSDHGVIHTTITAPNLLPGEALTKYSIQVQSTQGEYLEPESRVNYGKAYAVEHNVKVLDVGMVVEGHRYLIKEYFDAAMQAE
;
A
#
# COMPACT_ATOMS: atom_id res chain seq x y z
N MET A 1 3.50 9.41 2.63
CA MET A 1 4.35 10.23 1.73
C MET A 1 3.54 10.62 0.51
N LEU A 2 3.58 11.88 0.06
CA LEU A 2 3.00 12.27 -1.22
C LEU A 2 3.87 11.72 -2.35
N TRP A 3 3.26 11.01 -3.29
CA TRP A 3 3.92 10.44 -4.47
C TRP A 3 3.25 10.96 -5.74
N THR A 4 4.05 11.33 -6.73
CA THR A 4 3.57 11.82 -8.02
C THR A 4 4.10 10.89 -9.12
N GLU A 5 3.20 10.46 -10.00
CA GLU A 5 3.53 9.62 -11.17
C GLU A 5 2.79 10.13 -12.42
N PRO A 6 3.27 9.79 -13.64
CA PRO A 6 2.55 10.11 -14.86
C PRO A 6 1.12 9.54 -14.81
N ALA A 7 0.12 10.37 -15.13
CA ALA A 7 -1.29 10.00 -15.04
C ALA A 7 -1.68 8.82 -15.96
N GLY A 8 -0.95 8.62 -17.06
CA GLY A 8 -1.41 7.76 -18.15
C GLY A 8 -2.70 8.30 -18.78
N GLN A 9 -3.41 7.47 -19.55
CA GLN A 9 -4.62 7.89 -20.28
C GLN A 9 -5.93 7.80 -19.47
N ILE A 10 -5.90 7.46 -18.18
CA ILE A 10 -7.11 6.99 -17.46
C ILE A 10 -7.39 7.85 -16.23
N ASN A 11 -8.63 8.34 -16.12
CA ASN A 11 -9.17 9.03 -14.95
C ASN A 11 -9.63 8.01 -13.87
N PRO A 12 -8.94 7.86 -12.72
CA PRO A 12 -9.22 6.87 -11.67
C PRO A 12 -10.31 7.33 -10.68
N GLY A 13 -11.06 8.39 -11.00
CA GLY A 13 -12.04 8.99 -10.10
C GLY A 13 -11.44 9.96 -9.08
N LYS A 14 -12.32 10.57 -8.27
CA LYS A 14 -11.98 11.57 -7.25
C LYS A 14 -12.07 10.94 -5.86
N THR A 15 -11.13 11.21 -4.96
CA THR A 15 -11.33 10.96 -3.51
C THR A 15 -11.40 12.28 -2.74
N ARG A 16 -12.35 12.35 -1.79
CA ARG A 16 -12.52 13.46 -0.82
C ARG A 16 -12.43 14.88 -1.44
N ASN A 17 -13.20 15.17 -2.48
CA ASN A 17 -13.22 16.48 -3.17
C ASN A 17 -11.85 16.97 -3.70
N SER A 18 -10.82 16.12 -3.74
CA SER A 18 -9.50 16.47 -4.29
C SER A 18 -9.38 16.04 -5.74
N THR A 19 -8.73 16.87 -6.56
CA THR A 19 -8.24 16.45 -7.87
C THR A 19 -6.88 15.80 -7.63
N HIS A 20 -6.81 14.47 -7.76
CA HIS A 20 -5.53 13.76 -7.76
C HIS A 20 -4.63 14.15 -8.94
N PHE A 21 -5.15 14.91 -9.89
CA PHE A 21 -4.47 15.33 -11.10
C PHE A 21 -4.01 16.76 -11.01
N SER A 22 -2.79 16.99 -11.48
CA SER A 22 -2.24 18.31 -11.77
C SER A 22 -1.73 18.33 -13.20
N THR A 23 -1.99 19.41 -13.93
CA THR A 23 -1.31 19.66 -15.21
C THR A 23 0.12 20.08 -14.93
N VAL A 24 1.08 19.36 -15.50
CA VAL A 24 2.52 19.62 -15.38
C VAL A 24 3.07 20.19 -16.68
N GLN A 25 4.39 20.32 -16.78
CA GLN A 25 5.05 20.86 -17.97
C GLN A 25 4.64 20.11 -19.25
N TYR A 26 4.63 20.82 -20.38
CA TYR A 26 4.23 20.30 -21.70
C TYR A 26 2.75 19.92 -21.85
N GLY A 27 1.89 20.34 -20.92
CA GLY A 27 0.45 20.03 -20.96
C GLY A 27 0.13 18.60 -20.52
N GLU A 28 1.12 17.87 -20.02
CA GLU A 28 0.95 16.53 -19.48
C GLU A 28 0.21 16.56 -18.13
N THR A 29 -0.34 15.42 -17.73
CA THR A 29 -1.01 15.28 -16.43
C THR A 29 -0.23 14.36 -15.51
N ALA A 30 -0.11 14.77 -14.25
CA ALA A 30 0.50 13.98 -13.19
C ALA A 30 -0.56 13.60 -12.17
N PHE A 31 -0.57 12.32 -11.78
CA PHE A 31 -1.38 11.80 -10.70
C PHE A 31 -0.59 11.86 -9.39
N SER A 32 -1.22 12.33 -8.33
CA SER A 32 -0.63 12.39 -7.00
C SER A 32 -1.50 11.69 -5.96
N GLU A 33 -0.86 10.87 -5.13
CA GLU A 33 -1.51 10.12 -4.05
C GLU A 33 -0.64 10.02 -2.81
N ILE A 34 -1.27 9.69 -1.67
CA ILE A 34 -0.54 9.41 -0.43
C ILE A 34 -0.22 7.92 -0.38
N ARG A 35 1.07 7.59 -0.47
CA ARG A 35 1.59 6.24 -0.28
C ARG A 35 1.98 5.98 1.18
N ARG A 36 1.65 4.79 1.66
CA ARG A 36 1.97 4.30 3.00
C ARG A 36 3.05 3.23 2.90
N PHE A 37 3.95 3.23 3.88
CA PHE A 37 5.11 2.36 3.89
C PHE A 37 5.36 1.83 5.29
N VAL A 38 5.75 0.55 5.38
CA VAL A 38 6.38 -0.01 6.58
C VAL A 38 7.88 0.18 6.43
N VAL A 39 8.50 0.93 7.35
CA VAL A 39 9.95 1.07 7.39
C VAL A 39 10.56 -0.21 7.97
N VAL A 40 11.43 -0.86 7.20
CA VAL A 40 12.09 -2.11 7.61
C VAL A 40 13.49 -1.84 8.14
N ARG A 41 14.23 -0.95 7.48
CA ARG A 41 15.62 -0.65 7.83
C ARG A 41 16.01 0.76 7.40
N ASN A 42 16.61 1.53 8.30
CA ASN A 42 17.27 2.79 7.95
C ASN A 42 18.65 2.48 7.33
N LYS A 43 18.96 3.09 6.17
CA LYS A 43 20.21 2.92 5.42
C LYS A 43 21.13 4.15 5.47
N GLY A 44 20.75 5.19 6.21
CA GLY A 44 21.49 6.43 6.35
C GLY A 44 20.75 7.58 5.66
N ASP A 45 20.89 7.67 4.35
CA ASP A 45 20.28 8.67 3.47
C ASP A 45 18.85 8.31 3.02
N PHE A 46 18.55 7.02 2.94
CA PHE A 46 17.20 6.50 2.68
C PHE A 46 16.81 5.40 3.67
N SER A 47 15.53 5.03 3.64
CA SER A 47 14.99 3.89 4.35
C SER A 47 14.53 2.81 3.38
N GLN A 48 14.87 1.55 3.68
CA GLN A 48 14.28 0.40 3.02
C GLN A 48 12.89 0.17 3.61
N CYS A 49 11.90 0.16 2.73
CA CYS A 49 10.50 0.15 3.08
C CYS A 49 9.73 -0.91 2.29
N MET A 50 8.63 -1.40 2.86
CA MET A 50 7.63 -2.18 2.15
C MET A 50 6.37 -1.35 1.94
N TYR A 51 5.74 -1.53 0.79
CA TYR A 51 4.54 -0.78 0.44
C TYR A 51 3.33 -1.32 1.18
N VAL A 52 2.53 -0.41 1.73
CA VAL A 52 1.20 -0.70 2.26
C VAL A 52 0.20 -0.21 1.22
N ASP A 53 -0.42 -1.15 0.54
CA ASP A 53 -1.48 -0.87 -0.40
C ASP A 53 -2.79 -0.64 0.37
N LEU A 54 -3.48 0.43 0.00
CA LEU A 54 -4.83 0.69 0.43
C LEU A 54 -5.78 0.26 -0.67
N THR A 55 -6.60 -0.75 -0.37
CA THR A 55 -7.71 -1.09 -1.27
C THR A 55 -8.87 -0.13 -1.02
N ARG A 56 -8.72 1.14 -1.41
CA ARG A 56 -9.85 2.07 -1.41
C ARG A 56 -10.53 2.04 -2.78
N CYS A 57 -11.49 1.14 -2.97
CA CYS A 57 -12.52 1.32 -3.98
C CYS A 57 -13.89 1.04 -3.39
N LEU A 58 -14.80 1.96 -3.71
CA LEU A 58 -16.19 1.63 -3.95
C LEU A 58 -16.23 0.43 -4.90
N ALA A 59 -16.62 -0.74 -4.40
CA ALA A 59 -16.84 -1.92 -5.21
C ALA A 59 -18.07 -1.69 -6.11
N LEU A 60 -17.89 -1.01 -7.24
CA LEU A 60 -18.88 -0.98 -8.31
C LEU A 60 -18.19 -0.98 -9.68
N HIS A 61 -18.50 -2.04 -10.43
CA HIS A 61 -18.27 -2.27 -11.87
C HIS A 61 -17.02 -3.06 -12.30
N GLN A 62 -17.31 -4.30 -12.72
CA GLN A 62 -16.49 -5.15 -13.59
C GLN A 62 -16.29 -4.47 -14.95
N SER A 63 -15.04 -4.19 -15.30
CA SER A 63 -14.60 -4.26 -16.69
C SER A 63 -13.18 -4.81 -16.71
N ASP A 64 -13.00 -5.84 -17.52
CA ASP A 64 -11.72 -6.42 -17.88
C ASP A 64 -11.00 -5.44 -18.84
N ASP A 65 -9.67 -5.48 -18.88
CA ASP A 65 -8.80 -4.65 -19.75
C ASP A 65 -8.56 -3.18 -19.38
N LEU A 66 -8.05 -2.89 -18.19
CA LEU A 66 -7.18 -1.72 -18.04
C LEU A 66 -6.00 -2.05 -17.11
N VAL A 67 -4.78 -1.73 -17.52
CA VAL A 67 -3.62 -1.61 -16.62
C VAL A 67 -3.56 -0.14 -16.17
N SER A 68 -3.73 0.13 -14.87
CA SER A 68 -3.55 1.47 -14.29
C SER A 68 -2.10 1.57 -13.80
N PRO A 69 -1.42 2.73 -13.93
CA PRO A 69 -0.15 2.97 -13.25
C PRO A 69 -0.29 2.98 -11.71
N ILE A 70 -1.52 3.01 -11.20
CA ILE A 70 -1.82 3.25 -9.80
C ILE A 70 -1.76 1.93 -9.02
N GLN A 71 -0.83 1.85 -8.07
CA GLN A 71 -0.69 0.74 -7.12
C GLN A 71 -1.73 0.81 -5.99
N THR A 72 -2.98 1.05 -6.37
CA THR A 72 -4.11 0.70 -5.53
C THR A 72 -4.70 -0.55 -6.16
N TYR A 73 -5.06 -1.56 -5.39
CA TYR A 73 -5.65 -2.81 -5.90
C TYR A 73 -7.00 -2.63 -6.64
N ARG A 74 -7.39 -1.42 -7.08
CA ARG A 74 -8.66 -1.11 -7.75
C ARG A 74 -9.87 -1.75 -7.04
N GLY A 75 -9.83 -1.88 -5.72
CA GLY A 75 -10.91 -2.52 -4.96
C GLY A 75 -10.91 -4.03 -4.89
N ARG A 76 -9.94 -4.69 -5.50
CA ARG A 76 -9.87 -6.15 -5.54
C ARG A 76 -8.99 -6.74 -4.43
N GLY A 77 -8.34 -5.90 -3.62
CA GLY A 77 -7.38 -6.35 -2.61
C GLY A 77 -6.36 -7.31 -3.21
N ALA A 78 -6.00 -8.35 -2.47
CA ALA A 78 -5.10 -9.37 -2.99
C ALA A 78 -5.68 -10.23 -4.14
N ALA A 79 -6.94 -10.03 -4.55
CA ALA A 79 -7.61 -10.78 -5.63
C ALA A 79 -7.43 -10.18 -7.04
N LYS A 80 -6.46 -9.29 -7.23
CA LYS A 80 -6.13 -8.77 -8.57
C LYS A 80 -5.53 -9.90 -9.44
N PRO A 81 -6.00 -10.09 -10.69
CA PRO A 81 -5.39 -11.05 -11.62
C PRO A 81 -3.89 -10.77 -11.82
N GLY A 82 -3.07 -11.82 -11.73
CA GLY A 82 -1.60 -11.70 -11.80
C GLY A 82 -0.91 -11.30 -10.49
N LEU A 83 -1.66 -11.13 -9.40
CA LEU A 83 -1.08 -10.86 -8.08
C LEU A 83 -0.72 -12.15 -7.35
N ARG A 84 0.52 -12.22 -6.83
CA ARG A 84 0.94 -13.28 -5.92
C ARG A 84 0.36 -13.01 -4.53
N MET A 85 -0.80 -13.58 -4.21
CA MET A 85 -1.45 -13.45 -2.90
C MET A 85 -0.53 -13.85 -1.74
N SER A 86 0.36 -14.82 -1.98
CA SER A 86 1.39 -15.25 -1.03
C SER A 86 2.27 -14.11 -0.57
N ASP A 87 2.48 -13.07 -1.36
CA ASP A 87 3.40 -11.97 -1.04
C ASP A 87 2.72 -10.89 -0.18
N HIS A 88 1.46 -11.11 0.21
CA HIS A 88 0.64 -10.11 0.87
C HIS A 88 0.19 -10.56 2.25
N GLY A 89 -0.01 -9.60 3.15
CA GLY A 89 -0.57 -9.85 4.47
C GLY A 89 -1.37 -8.66 4.99
N VAL A 90 -2.30 -8.93 5.89
CA VAL A 90 -3.12 -7.90 6.54
C VAL A 90 -2.24 -7.06 7.46
N ILE A 91 -2.42 -5.73 7.44
CA ILE A 91 -1.85 -4.80 8.41
C ILE A 91 -2.95 -3.88 8.93
N HIS A 92 -3.02 -3.67 10.24
CA HIS A 92 -4.13 -2.96 10.85
C HIS A 92 -3.72 -2.21 12.11
N THR A 93 -4.44 -1.13 12.42
CA THR A 93 -4.28 -0.37 13.67
C THR A 93 -5.31 -0.73 14.75
N THR A 94 -6.24 -1.63 14.43
CA THR A 94 -7.30 -2.10 15.35
C THR A 94 -6.76 -3.11 16.37
N ILE A 95 -7.51 -3.32 17.46
CA ILE A 95 -7.18 -4.33 18.47
C ILE A 95 -7.28 -5.74 17.87
N THR A 96 -8.32 -6.00 17.10
CA THR A 96 -8.56 -7.26 16.40
C THR A 96 -8.35 -7.07 14.90
N ALA A 97 -7.76 -8.07 14.23
CA ALA A 97 -7.57 -8.03 12.79
C ALA A 97 -8.92 -7.95 12.06
N PRO A 98 -9.03 -7.15 10.99
CA PRO A 98 -10.22 -7.13 10.15
C PRO A 98 -10.38 -8.45 9.38
N ASN A 99 -11.61 -8.75 8.97
CA ASN A 99 -11.88 -9.89 8.10
C ASN A 99 -11.22 -9.72 6.73
N LEU A 100 -10.84 -10.83 6.10
CA LEU A 100 -10.39 -10.85 4.71
C LEU A 100 -11.49 -10.35 3.77
N LEU A 101 -11.10 -9.68 2.68
CA LEU A 101 -12.06 -9.29 1.66
C LEU A 101 -12.52 -10.51 0.86
N PRO A 102 -13.71 -10.46 0.22
CA PRO A 102 -14.16 -11.52 -0.68
C PRO A 102 -13.10 -11.84 -1.75
N GLY A 103 -12.68 -13.10 -1.84
CA GLY A 103 -11.67 -13.58 -2.79
C GLY A 103 -10.22 -13.50 -2.29
N GLU A 104 -9.96 -12.97 -1.10
CA GLU A 104 -8.63 -13.03 -0.48
C GLU A 104 -8.39 -14.38 0.20
N ALA A 105 -7.25 -15.01 -0.12
CA ALA A 105 -6.75 -16.21 0.54
C ALA A 105 -5.40 -15.94 1.23
N LEU A 106 -5.35 -14.88 2.05
CA LEU A 106 -4.12 -14.48 2.76
C LEU A 106 -3.86 -15.43 3.92
N THR A 107 -2.68 -16.03 3.95
CA THR A 107 -2.27 -17.03 4.96
C THR A 107 -1.33 -16.48 6.02
N LYS A 108 -0.75 -15.29 5.79
CA LYS A 108 0.17 -14.64 6.72
C LYS A 108 -0.57 -14.13 7.95
N TYR A 109 0.05 -14.27 9.11
CA TYR A 109 -0.41 -13.64 10.34
C TYR A 109 -0.49 -12.11 10.17
N SER A 110 -1.57 -11.51 10.66
CA SER A 110 -1.84 -10.08 10.54
C SER A 110 -0.87 -9.23 11.36
N ILE A 111 -0.38 -8.15 10.78
CA ILE A 111 0.52 -7.21 11.44
C ILE A 111 -0.27 -6.10 12.11
N GLN A 112 -0.34 -6.13 13.43
CA GLN A 112 -0.84 -5.00 14.21
C GLN A 112 0.16 -3.84 14.31
N VAL A 113 -0.35 -2.62 14.19
CA VAL A 113 0.36 -1.35 14.36
C VAL A 113 -0.28 -0.59 15.52
N GLN A 114 0.53 -0.16 16.48
CA GLN A 114 0.11 0.79 17.49
C GLN A 114 0.05 2.19 16.86
N SER A 115 -1.17 2.72 16.72
CA SER A 115 -1.44 4.04 16.14
C SER A 115 -0.79 5.18 16.92
N THR A 116 -0.30 6.19 16.19
CA THR A 116 0.13 7.48 16.73
C THR A 116 -0.94 8.55 16.43
N GLN A 117 -1.24 9.43 17.39
CA GLN A 117 -2.03 10.66 17.18
C GLN A 117 -3.41 10.48 16.51
N GLY A 118 -4.05 9.32 16.65
CA GLY A 118 -5.37 9.05 16.05
C GLY A 118 -5.32 8.70 14.56
N GLU A 119 -4.12 8.53 13.99
CA GLU A 119 -3.95 8.02 12.64
C GLU A 119 -4.33 6.54 12.58
N TYR A 120 -4.94 6.11 11.47
CA TYR A 120 -5.38 4.72 11.33
C TYR A 120 -5.11 4.18 9.94
N LEU A 121 -5.01 2.85 9.89
CA LEU A 121 -5.03 2.10 8.65
C LEU A 121 -6.47 1.70 8.36
N GLU A 122 -6.88 1.82 7.09
CA GLU A 122 -8.18 1.32 6.67
C GLU A 122 -8.22 -0.21 6.87
N PRO A 123 -9.37 -0.81 7.20
CA PRO A 123 -9.51 -2.26 7.35
C PRO A 123 -8.99 -3.05 6.14
N GLU A 124 -8.99 -2.41 4.97
CA GLU A 124 -8.55 -2.97 3.71
C GLU A 124 -7.05 -2.79 3.39
N SER A 125 -6.23 -2.46 4.40
CA SER A 125 -4.79 -2.25 4.24
C SER A 125 -4.03 -3.57 4.16
N ARG A 126 -3.17 -3.72 3.13
CA ARG A 126 -2.32 -4.90 2.95
C ARG A 126 -0.87 -4.48 2.75
N VAL A 127 0.06 -5.18 3.40
CA VAL A 127 1.49 -5.05 3.10
C VAL A 127 1.82 -5.94 1.92
N ASN A 128 2.61 -5.42 0.98
CA ASN A 128 3.24 -6.20 -0.08
C ASN A 128 4.72 -6.47 0.30
N TYR A 129 5.01 -7.72 0.66
CA TYR A 129 6.33 -8.19 1.04
C TYR A 129 7.23 -8.48 -0.18
N GLY A 130 6.64 -8.72 -1.36
CA GLY A 130 7.37 -8.98 -2.60
C GLY A 130 7.91 -7.72 -3.29
N LYS A 131 7.71 -6.53 -2.70
CA LYS A 131 8.14 -5.27 -3.29
C LYS A 131 8.77 -4.30 -2.28
N ALA A 132 10.10 -4.21 -2.34
CA ALA A 132 10.89 -3.25 -1.57
C ALA A 132 10.99 -1.88 -2.28
N TYR A 133 11.04 -0.83 -1.47
CA TYR A 133 11.24 0.55 -1.89
C TYR A 133 12.38 1.19 -1.12
N ALA A 134 13.16 2.02 -1.80
CA ALA A 134 14.02 3.00 -1.16
C ALA A 134 13.23 4.31 -1.00
N VAL A 135 13.06 4.76 0.23
CA VAL A 135 12.35 6.00 0.57
C VAL A 135 13.36 7.00 1.12
N GLU A 136 13.62 8.05 0.35
CA GLU A 136 14.48 9.18 0.74
C GLU A 136 13.95 9.88 2.00
N HIS A 137 14.85 10.41 2.83
CA HIS A 137 14.45 11.13 4.06
C HIS A 137 14.06 12.60 3.83
N ASN A 138 14.30 13.12 2.62
CA ASN A 138 13.97 14.51 2.25
C ASN A 138 12.50 14.71 1.82
N VAL A 139 11.65 13.69 1.98
CA VAL A 139 10.23 13.71 1.65
C VAL A 139 9.38 13.97 2.89
N LYS A 140 8.28 14.71 2.73
CA LYS A 140 7.32 14.90 3.82
C LYS A 140 6.56 13.60 4.08
N VAL A 141 6.56 13.16 5.33
CA VAL A 141 5.85 11.98 5.81
C VAL A 141 4.91 12.33 6.95
N LEU A 142 3.90 11.47 7.14
CA LEU A 142 3.01 11.48 8.28
C LEU A 142 3.26 10.17 9.03
N ASP A 143 3.53 10.25 10.32
CA ASP A 143 3.70 9.06 11.17
C ASP A 143 2.33 8.45 11.48
N VAL A 144 2.13 7.20 11.07
CA VAL A 144 0.88 6.45 11.33
C VAL A 144 0.98 5.68 12.64
N GLY A 145 2.18 5.26 13.04
CA GLY A 145 2.35 4.37 14.18
C GLY A 145 3.52 3.41 14.06
N MET A 146 3.63 2.54 15.07
CA MET A 146 4.71 1.57 15.21
C MET A 146 4.18 0.13 15.19
N VAL A 147 4.79 -0.75 14.40
CA VAL A 147 4.48 -2.19 14.45
C VAL A 147 4.70 -2.70 15.87
N VAL A 148 3.71 -3.40 16.43
CA VAL A 148 3.80 -3.96 17.79
C VAL A 148 5.00 -4.89 17.88
N GLU A 149 5.69 -4.87 19.02
CA GLU A 149 7.00 -5.52 19.18
C GLU A 149 6.98 -7.00 18.76
N GLY A 150 5.95 -7.74 19.19
CA GLY A 150 5.76 -9.14 18.85
C GLY A 150 5.54 -9.44 17.37
N HIS A 151 5.27 -8.46 16.52
CA HIS A 151 5.06 -8.67 15.08
C HIS A 151 6.25 -8.18 14.23
N ARG A 152 7.23 -7.49 14.82
CA ARG A 152 8.35 -6.90 14.05
C ARG A 152 9.20 -7.95 13.35
N TYR A 153 9.37 -9.14 13.94
CA TYR A 153 10.14 -10.22 13.31
C TYR A 153 9.43 -10.77 12.06
N LEU A 154 8.09 -10.82 12.07
CA LEU A 154 7.27 -11.29 10.96
C LEU A 154 7.48 -10.45 9.69
N ILE A 155 7.66 -9.13 9.84
CA ILE A 155 7.98 -8.22 8.74
C ILE A 155 9.19 -8.72 7.95
N LYS A 156 10.27 -9.08 8.65
CA LYS A 156 11.50 -9.57 8.03
C LYS A 156 11.30 -10.97 7.46
N GLU A 157 10.68 -11.87 8.22
CA GLU A 157 10.42 -13.25 7.79
C GLU A 157 9.60 -13.30 6.50
N TYR A 158 8.51 -12.53 6.44
CA TYR A 158 7.65 -12.46 5.27
C TYR A 158 8.31 -11.78 4.08
N PHE A 159 9.13 -10.76 4.32
CA PHE A 159 9.95 -10.13 3.28
C PHE A 159 10.92 -11.12 2.67
N ASP A 160 11.72 -11.81 3.50
CA ASP A 160 12.71 -12.77 3.03
C ASP A 160 12.03 -13.93 2.27
N ALA A 161 10.91 -14.43 2.77
CA ALA A 161 10.13 -15.48 2.10
C ALA A 161 9.59 -15.02 0.73
N ALA A 162 9.08 -13.79 0.62
CA ALA A 162 8.57 -13.27 -0.65
C ALA A 162 9.69 -12.99 -1.67
N MET A 163 10.87 -12.59 -1.21
CA MET A 163 12.03 -12.34 -2.09
C MET A 163 12.72 -13.63 -2.57
N GLN A 164 12.50 -14.75 -1.88
CA GLN A 164 13.04 -16.07 -2.25
C GLN A 164 12.07 -16.91 -3.11
N ALA A 165 10.80 -16.52 -3.18
CA ALA A 165 9.80 -17.22 -3.97
C ALA A 165 10.00 -16.95 -5.47
N GLU A 166 10.28 -18.01 -6.24
CA GLU A 166 10.47 -17.98 -7.70
C GLU A 166 9.22 -17.49 -8.46
#